data_AF-A0A437R587-F1
#
_entry.id   AF-A0A437R587-F1
#
_cell.length_a   1.000
_cell.length_b   1.000
_cell.length_c   1.000
_cell.angle_alpha   90.00
_cell.angle_beta   90.00
_cell.angle_gamma   90.00
#
_symmetry.space_group_name_H-M   'P 1'
#
loop_
_entity.id
_entity.type
_entity.pdbx_description
1 polymer ?
#
loop_
_entity_poly.entity_id
_entity_poly.type
_entity_poly.pdbx_seq_one_letter_code
_entity_poly.pdbx_strand_id
1 'polypeptide(L)' 'MDEYSKLEKYIVASDVSSVRDGIGVEVYSGKDMLLEIFRDDTKKVREVTLYKKELDLELVEQAIAIFKKEIPWEFQE' A
#
# COMPACT_ATOMS: atom_id res chain seq x y z
N MET A 1 -6.22 -23.08 -5.39
CA MET A 1 -5.54 -22.16 -4.47
C MET A 1 -5.42 -20.89 -5.26
N ASP A 2 -6.29 -19.93 -4.96
CA ASP A 2 -6.42 -18.72 -5.77
C ASP A 2 -5.12 -17.92 -5.72
N GLU A 3 -4.64 -17.59 -6.90
CA GLU A 3 -3.42 -16.83 -7.13
C GLU A 3 -3.50 -15.53 -6.31
N TYR A 4 -2.53 -15.29 -5.43
CA TYR A 4 -2.42 -14.10 -4.57
C TYR A 4 -3.40 -13.96 -3.37
N SER A 5 -4.10 -15.02 -2.94
CA SER A 5 -4.94 -14.99 -1.72
C SER A 5 -4.17 -14.67 -0.41
N LYS A 6 -2.85 -14.85 -0.41
CA LYS A 6 -2.00 -14.63 0.76
C LYS A 6 -0.97 -13.54 0.51
N LEU A 7 -0.85 -12.62 1.46
CA LEU A 7 0.22 -11.63 1.45
C LEU A 7 1.57 -12.33 1.68
N GLU A 8 2.45 -12.28 0.68
CA GLU A 8 3.78 -12.92 0.73
C GLU A 8 4.83 -11.98 1.32
N LYS A 9 4.86 -10.74 0.84
CA LYS A 9 5.84 -9.73 1.25
C LYS A 9 5.20 -8.34 1.18
N TYR A 10 5.58 -7.48 2.12
CA TYR A 10 5.34 -6.05 2.03
C TYR A 10 6.60 -5.25 2.37
N ILE A 11 6.63 -4.01 1.93
CA ILE A 11 7.68 -3.03 2.25
C ILE A 11 6.98 -1.73 2.68
N VAL A 12 7.55 -1.05 3.68
CA VAL A 12 7.18 0.33 4.03
C VAL A 12 8.14 1.26 3.30
N ALA A 13 7.62 2.14 2.45
CA ALA A 13 8.41 3.04 1.64
C ALA A 13 7.87 4.47 1.73
N SER A 14 8.78 5.45 1.77
CA SER A 14 8.45 6.88 1.68
C SER A 14 8.72 7.37 0.27
N ASP A 15 7.84 8.22 -0.25
CA ASP A 15 8.07 8.95 -1.50
C ASP A 15 8.09 10.44 -1.21
N VAL A 16 9.29 11.01 -1.20
CA VAL A 16 9.54 12.43 -0.96
C VAL A 16 10.09 13.02 -2.25
N SER A 17 9.26 13.79 -2.95
CA SER A 17 9.57 14.41 -4.23
C SER A 17 9.04 15.85 -4.27
N SER A 18 9.35 16.58 -5.35
CA SER A 18 8.81 17.93 -5.55
C SER A 18 7.29 17.98 -5.77
N VAL A 19 6.64 16.82 -5.99
CA VAL A 19 5.21 16.72 -6.34
C VAL A 19 4.39 15.95 -5.31
N ARG A 20 5.02 15.16 -4.44
CA ARG A 20 4.37 14.32 -3.43
C ARG A 20 5.32 14.07 -2.27
N ASP A 21 4.78 14.14 -1.07
CA ASP A 21 5.40 13.67 0.16
C ASP A 21 4.44 12.71 0.87
N GLY A 22 4.98 11.62 1.41
CA GLY A 22 4.21 10.65 2.14
C GLY A 22 4.90 9.31 2.32
N ILE A 23 4.13 8.37 2.86
CA ILE A 23 4.59 7.02 3.21
C ILE A 23 3.50 6.00 2.89
N GLY A 24 3.92 4.84 2.36
CA GLY A 24 3.02 3.79 1.95
C GLY A 24 3.52 2.40 2.28
N VAL A 25 2.60 1.45 2.13
CA VAL A 25 2.85 0.01 2.18
C VAL A 25 2.69 -0.53 0.76
N GLU A 26 3.77 -1.11 0.25
CA GLU A 26 3.82 -1.80 -1.03
C GLU A 26 3.71 -3.31 -0.80
N VAL A 27 2.78 -3.98 -1.47
CA VAL A 27 2.58 -5.42 -1.37
C VAL A 27 3.08 -6.12 -2.62
N TYR A 28 3.86 -7.18 -2.44
CA TYR A 28 4.51 -7.92 -3.51
C TYR A 28 4.19 -9.41 -3.48
N SER A 29 4.16 -10.01 -4.67
CA SER A 29 4.36 -11.45 -4.86
C SER A 29 5.54 -11.67 -5.79
N GLY A 30 6.57 -12.35 -5.29
CA GLY A 30 7.87 -12.43 -5.96
C GLY A 30 8.47 -11.04 -6.26
N LYS A 31 8.52 -10.67 -7.55
CA LYS A 31 9.02 -9.38 -8.05
C LYS A 31 7.91 -8.42 -8.48
N ASP A 32 6.67 -8.89 -8.52
CA ASP A 32 5.53 -8.11 -8.97
C ASP A 32 4.93 -7.35 -7.78
N MET A 33 4.84 -6.02 -7.89
CA MET A 33 4.02 -5.23 -6.98
C MET A 33 2.55 -5.44 -7.35
N LEU A 34 1.74 -5.82 -6.38
CA LEU A 34 0.31 -6.10 -6.56
C LEU A 34 -0.53 -4.87 -6.27
N LEU A 35 -0.28 -4.23 -5.11
CA LEU A 35 -0.94 -3.01 -4.70
C LEU A 35 -0.05 -2.15 -3.80
N GLU A 36 -0.39 -0.88 -3.73
CA GLU A 36 0.17 0.08 -2.78
C GLU A 36 -0.98 0.76 -2.02
N ILE A 37 -0.81 0.93 -0.71
CA ILE A 37 -1.63 1.86 0.08
C ILE A 37 -0.72 2.97 0.58
N PHE A 38 -0.99 4.20 0.15
CA PHE A 38 -0.12 5.35 0.42
C PHE A 38 -0.87 6.46 1.15
N ARG A 39 -0.27 7.02 2.20
CA ARG A 39 -0.71 8.27 2.83
C ARG A 39 0.01 9.43 2.16
N ASP A 40 -0.72 10.19 1.36
CA ASP A 40 -0.23 11.40 0.70
C ASP A 40 -0.45 12.59 1.64
N ASP A 41 0.64 13.04 2.26
CA ASP A 41 0.64 14.13 3.21
C ASP A 41 0.46 15.49 2.52
N THR A 42 0.93 15.61 1.26
CA THR A 42 0.73 16.81 0.44
C THR A 42 -0.75 17.03 0.12
N LYS A 43 -1.46 15.98 -0.34
CA LYS A 43 -2.88 16.05 -0.71
C LYS A 43 -3.83 15.78 0.46
N LYS A 44 -3.31 15.30 1.60
CA LYS A 44 -4.09 14.84 2.76
C LYS A 44 -5.12 13.77 2.38
N VAL A 45 -4.70 12.80 1.58
CA VAL A 45 -5.52 11.64 1.18
C VAL A 45 -4.77 10.33 1.42
N ARG A 46 -5.52 9.23 1.47
CA ARG A 46 -4.96 7.88 1.41
C ARG A 46 -5.43 7.23 0.12
N GLU A 47 -4.50 6.77 -0.68
CA GLU A 47 -4.76 6.22 -2.00
C GLU A 47 -4.44 4.73 -2.00
N VAL A 48 -5.27 3.95 -2.70
CA VAL A 48 -5.00 2.54 -2.99
C VAL A 48 -4.78 2.43 -4.48
N THR A 49 -3.60 1.96 -4.88
CA THR A 49 -3.23 1.75 -6.28
C THR A 49 -3.12 0.26 -6.53
N LEU A 50 -3.84 -0.26 -7.52
CA LEU A 50 -3.76 -1.65 -7.96
C LEU A 50 -2.94 -1.75 -9.24
N TYR A 51 -1.99 -2.67 -9.28
CA TYR A 51 -1.14 -2.91 -10.47
C TYR A 51 -1.59 -4.15 -11.27
N LYS A 52 -2.53 -4.92 -10.72
CA LYS A 52 -3.29 -5.95 -11.43
C LYS A 52 -4.75 -5.50 -11.57
N LYS A 53 -5.43 -5.97 -12.62
CA LYS A 53 -6.83 -5.62 -12.91
C LYS A 53 -7.76 -6.00 -11.76
N GLU A 54 -7.52 -7.17 -11.17
CA GLU A 54 -8.29 -7.78 -10.10
C GLU A 54 -7.32 -8.39 -9.09
N LEU A 55 -7.67 -8.30 -7.80
CA LEU A 55 -6.96 -8.93 -6.68
C LEU A 55 -7.99 -9.56 -5.76
N ASP A 56 -7.56 -10.59 -5.02
CA ASP A 56 -8.39 -11.20 -3.98
C ASP A 56 -8.74 -10.16 -2.90
N LEU A 57 -10.00 -10.16 -2.46
CA LEU A 57 -10.46 -9.28 -1.39
C LEU A 57 -9.69 -9.53 -0.09
N GLU A 58 -9.39 -10.80 0.22
CA GLU A 58 -8.65 -11.16 1.44
C GLU A 58 -7.25 -10.55 1.44
N LEU A 59 -6.59 -10.46 0.28
CA LEU A 59 -5.29 -9.81 0.14
C LEU A 59 -5.40 -8.30 0.38
N VAL A 60 -6.42 -7.65 -0.17
CA VAL A 60 -6.65 -6.21 0.01
C VAL A 60 -6.92 -5.89 1.48
N GLU A 61 -7.73 -6.70 2.16
CA GLU A 61 -8.02 -6.55 3.59
C GLU A 61 -6.76 -6.73 4.45
N GLN A 62 -5.93 -7.74 4.15
CA GLN A 62 -4.63 -7.93 4.80
C GLN A 62 -3.73 -6.70 4.64
N ALA A 63 -3.66 -6.14 3.42
CA ALA A 63 -2.85 -4.96 3.15
C ALA A 63 -3.34 -3.71 3.91
N ILE A 64 -4.67 -3.49 3.98
CA ILE A 64 -5.27 -2.40 4.75
C ILE A 64 -4.95 -2.56 6.24
N ALA A 65 -5.02 -3.78 6.77
CA ALA A 65 -4.69 -4.06 8.17
C ALA A 65 -3.22 -3.74 8.47
N ILE A 66 -2.29 -4.12 7.58
CA ILE A 66 -0.88 -3.79 7.71
C ILE A 66 -0.66 -2.28 7.62
N PHE A 67 -1.25 -1.61 6.63
CA PHE A 67 -1.12 -0.17 6.48
C PHE A 67 -1.56 0.59 7.74
N LYS A 68 -2.73 0.25 8.31
CA LYS A 68 -3.23 0.88 9.54
C LYS A 68 -2.37 0.58 10.77
N LYS A 69 -1.61 -0.51 10.75
CA LYS A 69 -0.71 -0.92 11.83
C LYS A 69 0.66 -0.23 11.72
N GLU A 70 1.21 -0.16 10.52
CA GLU A 70 2.58 0.32 10.28
C GLU A 70 2.64 1.84 10.07
N ILE A 71 1.62 2.44 9.47
CA ILE A 71 1.62 3.86 9.10
C ILE A 71 0.81 4.66 10.13
N PRO A 72 1.39 5.72 10.75
CA PRO A 72 0.65 6.62 11.63
C PRO A 72 -0.58 7.16 10.91
N TRP A 73 -1.72 7.19 11.62
CA TRP A 73 -2.95 7.61 10.96
C TRP A 73 -2.88 9.08 10.56
N GLU A 74 -2.47 9.99 11.43
CA GLU A 74 -2.46 11.42 11.12
C GLU A 74 -1.55 11.79 9.94
N PHE A 75 -1.98 12.80 9.17
CA PHE A 75 -1.16 13.41 8.12
C PHE A 75 -0.04 14.25 8.73
N GLN A 76 1.09 14.32 8.04
CA GLN A 76 2.26 15.10 8.45
C GLN A 76 2.36 16.41 7.65
N GLU A 77 3.03 17.41 8.23
CA GLU A 77 3.29 18.73 7.60
C GLU A 77 4.75 18.88 7.21
#